data_AF-A0A6N2KRY4-F1
#
_entry.id   AF-A0A6N2KRY4-F1
#
_cell.length_a   1.000
_cell.length_b   1.000
_cell.length_c   1.000
_cell.angle_alpha   90.00
_cell.angle_beta   90.00
_cell.angle_gamma   90.00
#
_symmetry.space_group_name_H-M   'P 1'
#
loop_
_entity.id
_entity.type
_entity.pdbx_description
1 polymer ?
#
loop_
_entity_poly.entity_id
_entity_poly.type
_entity_poly.pdbx_seq_one_letter_code
_entity_poly.pdbx_strand_id
1 'polypeptide(L)'
;MEKLMEERNRVLGDPLTEEEVAELVERYRHSDCSRQINLGKGGVTHNMLDDIHNHWKRAEAVRIKCLGVPTLDMDNICFHLEDKSGGKVIYRNINILLLYRGRNYGPENRPVIPLMLWKPYAPIYPKLVKNVADGLTFEETKEMRNRGLNSLPLMKLTRNGVYVNVIERVRDAFETEEVVRLDCKHVGMSDCKKIGVKLKDLVPCVPILFKDEQIILWRAEKSGTGIISCLSST
;
A
#
# COMPACT_ATOMS: atom_id res chain seq x y z
N MET A 1 -18.18 -8.13 -15.06
CA MET A 1 -17.32 -6.94 -14.86
C MET A 1 -18.01 -5.69 -15.38
N GLU A 2 -18.47 -5.68 -16.63
CA GLU A 2 -19.14 -4.55 -17.27
C GLU A 2 -20.36 -4.01 -16.49
N LYS A 3 -21.29 -4.88 -16.07
CA LYS A 3 -22.46 -4.48 -15.25
C LYS A 3 -22.10 -3.79 -13.92
N LEU A 4 -21.04 -4.22 -13.25
CA LEU A 4 -20.59 -3.60 -11.98
C LEU A 4 -19.98 -2.22 -12.23
N MET A 5 -19.27 -2.06 -13.34
CA MET A 5 -18.72 -0.77 -13.76
C MET A 5 -19.83 0.21 -14.16
N GLU A 6 -20.85 -0.26 -14.87
CA GLU A 6 -22.05 0.53 -15.20
C GLU A 6 -22.80 1.00 -13.95
N GLU A 7 -23.04 0.11 -12.99
CA GLU A 7 -23.66 0.45 -11.71
C GLU A 7 -22.82 1.47 -10.92
N ARG A 8 -21.50 1.27 -10.87
CA ARG A 8 -20.58 2.22 -10.25
C ARG A 8 -20.64 3.59 -10.92
N ASN A 9 -20.60 3.64 -12.25
CA ASN A 9 -20.67 4.89 -13.01
C ASN A 9 -22.02 5.59 -12.80
N ARG A 10 -23.12 4.84 -12.69
CA ARG A 10 -24.44 5.39 -12.37
C ARG A 10 -24.47 6.08 -11.00
N VAL A 11 -23.84 5.49 -9.98
CA VAL A 11 -23.74 6.07 -8.62
C VAL A 11 -22.80 7.27 -8.59
N LEU A 12 -21.65 7.18 -9.27
CA LEU A 12 -20.70 8.29 -9.35
C LEU A 12 -21.29 9.49 -10.10
N GLY A 13 -22.07 9.24 -11.14
CA GLY A 13 -22.62 10.28 -12.02
C GLY A 13 -21.54 10.91 -12.90
N ASP A 14 -21.83 12.11 -13.40
CA ASP A 14 -20.88 12.86 -14.22
C ASP A 14 -19.58 13.15 -13.44
N PRO A 15 -18.40 13.15 -14.09
CA PRO A 15 -17.16 13.53 -13.44
C PRO A 15 -17.27 14.89 -12.75
N LEU A 16 -16.56 15.03 -11.62
CA LEU A 16 -16.40 16.33 -10.97
C LEU A 16 -15.48 17.20 -11.81
N THR A 17 -15.82 18.48 -11.92
CA THR A 17 -14.93 19.53 -12.43
C THR A 17 -13.78 19.78 -11.46
N GLU A 18 -12.69 20.39 -11.94
CA GLU A 18 -11.54 20.69 -11.09
C GLU A 18 -11.92 21.66 -9.95
N GLU A 19 -12.82 22.59 -10.21
CA GLU A 19 -13.36 23.54 -9.23
C GLU A 19 -14.14 22.81 -8.14
N GLU A 20 -15.06 21.90 -8.50
CA GLU A 20 -15.82 21.10 -7.55
C GLU A 20 -14.89 20.21 -6.70
N VAL A 21 -13.87 19.61 -7.32
CA VAL A 21 -12.86 18.85 -6.58
C VAL A 21 -12.15 19.77 -5.59
N ALA A 22 -11.66 20.93 -6.01
CA ALA A 22 -10.95 21.87 -5.15
C ALA A 22 -11.80 22.31 -3.94
N GLU A 23 -13.08 22.60 -4.13
CA GLU A 23 -14.01 22.95 -3.05
C GLU A 23 -14.21 21.81 -2.05
N LEU A 24 -14.39 20.58 -2.54
CA LEU A 24 -14.48 19.39 -1.68
C LEU A 24 -13.17 19.15 -0.92
N VAL A 25 -12.03 19.34 -1.58
CA VAL A 25 -10.72 19.20 -0.95
C VAL A 25 -10.57 20.22 0.17
N GLU A 26 -10.86 21.50 -0.06
CA GLU A 26 -10.74 22.53 0.98
C GLU A 26 -11.64 22.23 2.18
N ARG A 27 -12.87 21.79 1.91
CA ARG A 27 -13.86 21.47 2.95
C ARG A 27 -13.47 20.28 3.83
N TYR A 28 -12.78 19.28 3.28
CA TYR A 28 -12.56 18.00 3.97
C TYR A 28 -11.09 17.65 4.25
N ARG A 29 -10.10 18.42 3.75
CA ARG A 29 -8.66 18.09 3.91
C ARG A 29 -8.14 18.28 5.33
N HIS A 30 -8.69 19.24 6.08
CA HIS A 30 -8.17 19.64 7.38
C HIS A 30 -8.48 18.60 8.46
N SER A 31 -7.56 18.42 9.41
CA SER A 31 -7.63 17.37 10.43
C SER A 31 -8.62 17.64 11.57
N ASP A 32 -9.10 18.87 11.67
CA ASP A 32 -10.16 19.32 12.58
C ASP A 32 -11.56 18.85 12.14
N CYS A 33 -11.70 18.40 10.90
CA CYS A 33 -12.87 17.66 10.47
C CYS A 33 -12.96 16.37 11.30
N SER A 34 -13.97 16.28 12.18
CA SER A 34 -14.29 15.13 13.05
C SER A 34 -14.60 13.81 12.31
N ARG A 35 -14.25 13.72 11.03
CA ARG A 35 -14.66 12.70 10.06
C ARG A 35 -13.47 11.99 9.41
N GLN A 36 -12.37 11.82 10.16
CA GLN A 36 -11.20 11.07 9.71
C GLN A 36 -11.33 9.58 10.07
N ILE A 37 -11.13 8.71 9.07
CA ILE A 37 -10.97 7.26 9.26
C ILE A 37 -9.49 6.90 9.15
N ASN A 38 -8.99 6.02 10.01
CA ASN A 38 -7.61 5.52 9.94
C ASN A 38 -7.56 4.14 9.27
N LEU A 39 -6.85 4.01 8.16
CA LEU A 39 -6.53 2.73 7.53
C LEU A 39 -5.19 2.24 8.07
N GLY A 40 -5.20 1.14 8.82
CA GLY A 40 -4.00 0.56 9.44
C GLY A 40 -3.64 -0.82 8.91
N LYS A 41 -2.99 -1.63 9.76
CA LYS A 41 -2.49 -2.99 9.46
C LYS A 41 -3.51 -3.96 8.84
N GLY A 42 -4.81 -3.74 9.07
CA GLY A 42 -5.89 -4.55 8.52
C GLY A 42 -6.20 -4.28 7.05
N GLY A 43 -5.69 -3.19 6.47
CA GLY A 43 -6.05 -2.77 5.12
C GLY A 43 -7.52 -2.33 5.03
N VAL A 44 -8.11 -2.48 3.83
CA VAL A 44 -9.52 -2.18 3.56
C VAL A 44 -10.38 -3.34 4.08
N THR A 45 -10.93 -3.19 5.28
CA THR A 45 -11.77 -4.22 5.94
C THR A 45 -13.27 -3.93 5.80
N HIS A 46 -14.13 -4.91 6.08
CA HIS A 46 -15.58 -4.72 6.13
C HIS A 46 -15.99 -3.54 7.04
N ASN A 47 -15.47 -3.51 8.27
CA ASN A 47 -15.77 -2.44 9.23
C ASN A 47 -15.34 -1.07 8.69
N MET A 48 -14.19 -0.99 8.01
CA MET A 48 -13.75 0.25 7.40
C MET A 48 -14.72 0.72 6.30
N LEU A 49 -15.22 -0.20 5.49
CA LEU A 49 -16.23 0.13 4.47
C LEU A 49 -17.57 0.55 5.11
N ASP A 50 -18.00 -0.11 6.19
CA ASP A 50 -19.15 0.34 6.99
C ASP A 50 -18.97 1.77 7.49
N ASP A 51 -17.81 2.09 8.06
CA ASP A 51 -17.50 3.43 8.54
C ASP A 51 -17.56 4.45 7.40
N ILE A 52 -16.96 4.15 6.24
CA ILE A 52 -17.02 5.00 5.05
C ILE A 52 -18.47 5.30 4.66
N HIS A 53 -19.31 4.26 4.50
CA HIS A 53 -20.70 4.44 4.10
C HIS A 53 -21.54 5.15 5.16
N ASN A 54 -21.23 4.96 6.45
CA ASN A 54 -21.86 5.70 7.53
C ASN A 54 -21.48 7.19 7.51
N HIS A 55 -20.22 7.52 7.20
CA HIS A 55 -19.78 8.89 7.00
C HIS A 55 -20.50 9.54 5.81
N TRP A 56 -20.65 8.80 4.70
CA TRP A 56 -21.32 9.30 3.50
C TRP A 56 -22.81 9.58 3.64
N LYS A 57 -23.46 9.15 4.74
CA LYS A 57 -24.84 9.57 5.07
C LYS A 57 -24.93 11.05 5.44
N ARG A 58 -23.82 11.66 5.90
CA ARG A 58 -23.79 13.03 6.44
C ARG A 58 -22.77 13.94 5.76
N ALA A 59 -21.94 13.40 4.88
CA ALA A 59 -20.89 14.13 4.18
C ALA A 59 -20.69 13.57 2.77
N GLU A 60 -20.19 14.38 1.86
CA GLU A 60 -19.99 13.99 0.46
C GLU A 60 -18.67 13.24 0.26
N ALA A 61 -17.67 13.54 1.08
CA ALA A 61 -16.38 12.88 1.09
C ALA A 61 -15.94 12.51 2.50
N VAL A 62 -15.03 11.55 2.59
CA VAL A 62 -14.41 11.11 3.84
C VAL A 62 -12.89 11.21 3.75
N ARG A 63 -12.26 11.66 4.83
CA ARG A 63 -10.82 11.74 4.95
C ARG A 63 -10.26 10.45 5.51
N ILE A 64 -9.36 9.81 4.78
CA ILE A 64 -8.75 8.55 5.16
C ILE A 64 -7.25 8.76 5.38
N LYS A 65 -6.77 8.47 6.58
CA LYS A 65 -5.33 8.51 6.91
C LYS A 65 -4.78 7.09 6.94
N CYS A 66 -3.90 6.77 6.00
CA CYS A 66 -3.23 5.47 5.87
C CYS A 66 -1.99 5.41 6.76
N LEU A 67 -1.79 4.28 7.43
CA LEU A 67 -0.70 4.05 8.39
C LEU A 67 -0.17 2.61 8.28
N GLY A 68 1.12 2.46 8.56
CA GLY A 68 1.87 1.21 8.56
C GLY A 68 2.20 0.71 7.16
N VAL A 69 2.37 -0.62 7.07
CA VAL A 69 2.75 -1.35 5.84
C VAL A 69 1.92 -0.98 4.60
N PRO A 70 0.59 -0.76 4.67
CA PRO A 70 -0.18 -0.37 3.49
C PRO A 70 0.35 0.88 2.79
N THR A 71 0.98 1.81 3.51
CA THR A 71 1.52 3.06 2.93
C THR A 71 2.68 2.85 1.96
N LEU A 72 3.27 1.65 1.89
CA LEU A 72 4.22 1.28 0.85
C LEU A 72 3.61 1.25 -0.56
N ASP A 73 2.28 1.11 -0.64
CA ASP A 73 1.56 0.80 -1.88
C ASP A 73 0.21 1.53 -1.87
N MET A 74 0.29 2.86 -1.97
CA MET A 74 -0.87 3.74 -1.94
C MET A 74 -1.76 3.57 -3.18
N ASP A 75 -1.21 3.13 -4.32
CA ASP A 75 -2.00 2.83 -5.52
C ASP A 75 -2.92 1.64 -5.31
N ASN A 76 -2.41 0.54 -4.72
CA ASN A 76 -3.24 -0.62 -4.39
C ASN A 76 -4.31 -0.27 -3.33
N ILE A 77 -4.00 0.63 -2.38
CA ILE A 77 -5.01 1.14 -1.45
C ILE A 77 -6.11 1.89 -2.20
N CYS A 78 -5.75 2.84 -3.07
CA CYS A 78 -6.72 3.62 -3.83
C CYS A 78 -7.60 2.70 -4.67
N PHE A 79 -7.01 1.73 -5.36
CA PHE A 79 -7.72 0.70 -6.11
C PHE A 79 -8.75 -0.04 -5.24
N HIS A 80 -8.34 -0.60 -4.10
CA HIS A 80 -9.26 -1.35 -3.25
C HIS A 80 -10.33 -0.48 -2.60
N LEU A 81 -10.02 0.76 -2.22
CA LEU A 81 -11.03 1.68 -1.70
C LEU A 81 -12.09 1.97 -2.77
N GLU A 82 -11.66 2.33 -3.98
CA GLU A 82 -12.56 2.59 -5.10
C GLU A 82 -13.39 1.37 -5.50
N ASP A 83 -12.74 0.20 -5.65
CA ASP A 83 -13.37 -1.06 -6.03
C ASP A 83 -14.39 -1.54 -4.99
N LYS A 84 -14.05 -1.48 -3.70
CA LYS A 84 -14.89 -2.05 -2.64
C LYS A 84 -15.95 -1.10 -2.09
N SER A 85 -15.72 0.20 -2.12
CA SER A 85 -16.70 1.19 -1.66
C SER A 85 -17.59 1.72 -2.79
N GLY A 86 -17.17 1.57 -4.05
CA GLY A 86 -17.81 2.20 -5.20
C GLY A 86 -17.51 3.70 -5.34
N GLY A 87 -16.79 4.31 -4.39
CA GLY A 87 -16.44 5.72 -4.41
C GLY A 87 -15.32 6.08 -5.40
N LYS A 88 -14.89 7.33 -5.32
CA LYS A 88 -13.80 7.89 -6.12
C LYS A 88 -12.79 8.61 -5.23
N VAL A 89 -11.50 8.33 -5.39
CA VAL A 89 -10.46 9.12 -4.72
C VAL A 89 -10.30 10.44 -5.49
N ILE A 90 -10.57 11.56 -4.83
CA ILE A 90 -10.52 12.91 -5.42
C ILE A 90 -9.29 13.71 -4.96
N TYR A 91 -8.60 13.23 -3.93
CA TYR A 91 -7.38 13.87 -3.42
C TYR A 91 -6.47 12.83 -2.78
N ARG A 92 -5.17 13.00 -3.01
CA ARG A 92 -4.11 12.21 -2.41
C ARG A 92 -2.94 13.11 -2.05
N ASN A 93 -2.52 13.04 -0.79
CA ASN A 93 -1.31 13.70 -0.31
C ASN A 93 -0.58 12.80 0.69
N ILE A 94 0.58 12.29 0.29
CA ILE A 94 1.41 11.34 1.05
C ILE A 94 0.58 10.11 1.48
N ASN A 95 0.05 10.11 2.70
CA ASN A 95 -0.73 9.04 3.30
C ASN A 95 -2.17 9.44 3.61
N ILE A 96 -2.62 10.59 3.13
CA ILE A 96 -3.98 11.10 3.32
C ILE A 96 -4.71 11.02 1.98
N LEU A 97 -5.93 10.48 2.01
CA LEU A 97 -6.84 10.38 0.87
C LEU A 97 -8.16 11.09 1.20
N LEU A 98 -8.80 11.69 0.20
CA LEU A 98 -10.23 12.02 0.26
C LEU A 98 -11.00 11.13 -0.70
N LEU A 99 -11.96 10.40 -0.16
CA LEU A 99 -12.80 9.47 -0.90
C LEU A 99 -14.22 10.04 -1.01
N TYR A 100 -14.63 10.36 -2.23
CA TYR A 100 -15.93 10.90 -2.60
C TYR A 100 -16.93 9.78 -2.87
N ARG A 101 -18.18 9.98 -2.43
CA ARG A 101 -19.25 8.99 -2.51
C ARG A 101 -19.90 8.84 -3.89
N GLY A 102 -19.77 9.84 -4.76
CA GLY A 102 -20.52 9.95 -6.02
C GLY A 102 -21.68 10.95 -5.95
N ARG A 103 -22.08 11.51 -7.10
CA ARG A 103 -23.17 12.50 -7.19
C ARG A 103 -24.53 11.90 -6.84
N ASN A 104 -24.75 10.66 -7.26
CA ASN A 104 -26.03 9.95 -7.14
C ASN A 104 -26.01 8.93 -5.98
N TYR A 105 -25.17 9.16 -4.97
CA TYR A 105 -25.10 8.27 -3.82
C TYR A 105 -26.38 8.34 -3.00
N GLY A 106 -27.10 7.21 -2.96
CA GLY A 106 -28.19 6.96 -2.03
C GLY A 106 -27.76 5.90 -1.01
N PRO A 107 -28.01 6.05 0.31
CA PRO A 107 -27.73 5.02 1.31
C PRO A 107 -28.35 3.65 0.98
N GLU A 108 -29.45 3.64 0.25
CA GLU A 108 -30.16 2.47 -0.28
C GLU A 108 -29.43 1.79 -1.44
N ASN A 109 -28.62 2.54 -2.19
CA ASN A 109 -27.79 2.04 -3.30
C ASN A 109 -26.41 1.56 -2.81
N ARG A 110 -26.23 1.47 -1.49
CA ARG A 110 -25.01 0.98 -0.87
C ARG A 110 -24.75 -0.46 -1.37
N PRO A 111 -23.56 -0.75 -1.91
CA PRO A 111 -23.22 -2.12 -2.27
C PRO A 111 -23.34 -3.02 -1.03
N VAL A 112 -24.03 -4.15 -1.16
CA VAL A 112 -24.05 -5.16 -0.12
C VAL A 112 -22.64 -5.72 -0.01
N ILE A 113 -21.88 -5.23 0.96
CA ILE A 113 -20.55 -5.74 1.24
C ILE A 113 -20.78 -7.07 1.96
N PRO A 114 -20.47 -8.22 1.35
CA PRO A 114 -20.57 -9.48 2.07
C PRO A 114 -19.65 -9.38 3.29
N LEU A 115 -20.12 -9.86 4.45
CA LEU A 115 -19.28 -10.00 5.63
C LEU A 115 -18.00 -10.70 5.19
N MET A 116 -16.89 -9.96 5.22
CA MET A 116 -15.60 -10.52 4.86
C MET A 116 -15.19 -11.47 5.99
N LEU A 117 -15.71 -12.70 5.96
CA LEU A 117 -15.17 -13.84 6.72
C LEU A 117 -13.70 -14.11 6.34
N TRP A 118 -13.25 -13.48 5.26
CA TRP A 118 -11.87 -13.32 4.89
C TRP A 118 -11.13 -12.37 5.83
N LYS A 119 -10.62 -12.91 6.94
CA LYS A 119 -9.20 -12.62 7.18
C LYS A 119 -8.49 -13.39 6.06
N PRO A 120 -7.89 -12.75 5.03
CA PRO A 120 -6.93 -13.49 4.22
C PRO A 120 -6.02 -14.19 5.23
N TYR A 121 -5.90 -15.52 5.13
CA TYR A 121 -5.01 -16.27 6.01
C TYR A 121 -3.73 -15.45 6.10
N ALA A 122 -3.33 -15.08 7.32
CA ALA A 122 -2.11 -14.31 7.51
C ALA A 122 -1.07 -14.98 6.63
N PRO A 123 -0.52 -14.29 5.59
CA PRO A 123 0.02 -15.02 4.47
C PRO A 123 1.04 -16.00 5.02
N ILE A 124 0.87 -17.28 4.71
CA ILE A 124 1.81 -18.29 5.14
C ILE A 124 3.04 -18.01 4.32
N TYR A 125 3.92 -17.16 4.85
CA TYR A 125 5.16 -16.83 4.19
C TYR A 125 6.04 -18.08 4.30
N PRO A 126 6.26 -18.86 3.21
CA PRO A 126 7.39 -19.78 3.21
C PRO A 126 8.64 -18.96 3.57
N LYS A 127 9.66 -19.60 4.16
CA LYS A 127 10.88 -18.93 4.65
C LYS A 127 11.31 -17.79 3.71
N LEU A 128 10.94 -16.56 4.08
CA LEU A 128 11.11 -15.37 3.22
C LEU A 128 12.59 -15.17 2.88
N VAL A 129 13.43 -15.58 3.83
CA VAL A 129 14.86 -15.72 3.69
C VAL A 129 15.20 -17.20 3.54
N LYS A 130 15.73 -17.57 2.38
CA LYS A 130 16.32 -18.90 2.12
C LYS A 130 17.73 -18.97 2.72
N ASN A 131 18.24 -20.18 2.99
CA ASN A 131 19.62 -20.34 3.45
C ASN A 131 20.63 -19.78 2.43
N VAL A 132 20.38 -20.06 1.15
CA VAL A 132 21.07 -19.52 -0.02
C VAL A 132 20.04 -18.70 -0.81
N ALA A 133 20.36 -17.44 -1.12
CA ALA A 133 19.46 -16.60 -1.92
C ALA A 133 19.41 -17.10 -3.37
N ASP A 134 18.26 -16.98 -4.02
CA ASP A 134 18.13 -17.42 -5.41
C ASP A 134 19.08 -16.60 -6.30
N GLY A 135 19.89 -17.27 -7.12
CA GLY A 135 20.89 -16.61 -7.98
C GLY A 135 22.26 -16.37 -7.31
N LEU A 136 22.45 -16.75 -6.05
CA LEU A 136 23.75 -16.70 -5.37
C LEU A 136 24.21 -18.08 -4.92
N THR A 137 25.52 -18.25 -4.77
CA THR A 137 26.12 -19.35 -4.01
C THR A 137 25.97 -19.12 -2.49
N PHE A 138 26.34 -20.13 -1.71
CA PHE A 138 26.31 -20.02 -0.24
C PHE A 138 27.30 -18.95 0.26
N GLU A 139 28.51 -18.93 -0.29
CA GLU A 139 29.58 -17.99 0.03
C GLU A 139 29.17 -16.56 -0.31
N GLU A 140 28.63 -16.32 -1.51
CA GLU A 140 28.15 -15.00 -1.93
C GLU A 140 26.96 -14.54 -1.08
N THR A 141 26.03 -15.45 -0.76
CA THR A 141 24.90 -15.11 0.13
C THR A 141 25.42 -14.66 1.50
N LYS A 142 26.43 -15.34 2.05
CA LYS A 142 27.06 -14.98 3.33
C LYS A 142 27.78 -13.62 3.22
N GLU A 143 28.50 -13.38 2.14
CA GLU A 143 29.16 -12.12 1.87
C GLU A 143 28.16 -10.96 1.78
N MET A 144 27.10 -11.09 0.99
CA MET A 144 26.06 -10.05 0.83
C MET A 144 25.34 -9.74 2.14
N ARG A 145 25.04 -10.77 2.95
CA ARG A 145 24.51 -10.57 4.31
C ARG A 145 25.47 -9.77 5.18
N ASN A 146 26.76 -10.09 5.13
CA ASN A 146 27.77 -9.40 5.93
C ASN A 146 27.98 -7.95 5.45
N ARG A 147 28.08 -7.72 4.14
CA ARG A 147 28.14 -6.39 3.53
C ARG A 147 26.94 -5.54 3.96
N GLY A 148 25.72 -6.07 3.83
CA GLY A 148 24.50 -5.36 4.21
C GLY A 148 24.41 -5.06 5.71
N LEU A 149 24.84 -5.98 6.59
CA LEU A 149 24.85 -5.70 8.04
C LEU A 149 25.80 -4.57 8.43
N ASN A 150 26.93 -4.45 7.72
CA ASN A 150 27.97 -3.45 7.99
C ASN A 150 27.82 -2.16 7.17
N SER A 151 26.91 -2.12 6.18
CA SER A 151 26.64 -0.91 5.39
C SER A 151 25.90 0.13 6.21
N LEU A 152 25.94 1.41 5.81
CA LEU A 152 25.05 2.42 6.39
C LEU A 152 23.58 2.08 6.05
N PRO A 153 22.62 2.35 6.96
CA PRO A 153 21.22 2.11 6.64
C PRO A 153 20.78 3.17 5.63
N LEU A 154 20.14 2.73 4.53
CA LEU A 154 19.59 3.62 3.52
C LEU A 154 18.60 4.60 4.14
N MET A 155 17.75 4.09 5.03
CA MET A 155 16.82 4.89 5.80
C MET A 155 16.35 4.16 7.06
N LYS A 156 15.82 4.95 7.99
CA LYS A 156 15.17 4.49 9.21
C LYS A 156 13.66 4.65 9.12
N LEU A 157 12.94 3.57 9.35
CA LEU A 157 11.49 3.54 9.39
C LEU A 157 10.98 3.90 10.79
N THR A 158 10.11 4.89 10.85
CA THR A 158 9.63 5.49 12.11
C THR A 158 8.33 4.87 12.62
N ARG A 159 8.02 5.10 13.90
CA ARG A 159 6.77 4.65 14.57
C ARG A 159 5.50 5.30 14.00
N ASN A 160 5.64 6.39 13.24
CA ASN A 160 4.50 7.08 12.63
C ASN A 160 3.80 6.25 11.55
N GLY A 161 4.43 5.18 11.04
CA GLY A 161 3.84 4.28 10.05
C GLY A 161 3.68 4.90 8.66
N VAL A 162 4.46 5.91 8.29
CA VAL A 162 4.38 6.51 6.94
C VAL A 162 5.59 6.08 6.13
N TYR A 163 5.39 5.16 5.19
CA TYR A 163 6.44 4.48 4.41
C TYR A 163 6.35 4.75 2.90
N VAL A 164 5.67 5.81 2.48
CA VAL A 164 5.35 6.11 1.07
C VAL A 164 6.58 6.13 0.17
N ASN A 165 7.71 6.66 0.64
CA ASN A 165 8.90 6.83 -0.19
C ASN A 165 9.87 5.64 -0.12
N VAL A 166 9.56 4.58 0.64
CA VAL A 166 10.49 3.47 0.83
C VAL A 166 10.75 2.73 -0.48
N ILE A 167 9.71 2.50 -1.29
CA ILE A 167 9.82 1.79 -2.58
C ILE A 167 10.76 2.54 -3.54
N GLU A 168 10.51 3.83 -3.74
CA GLU A 168 11.32 4.69 -4.61
C GLU A 168 12.77 4.73 -4.14
N ARG A 169 13.01 5.01 -2.85
CA ARG A 169 14.37 5.07 -2.31
C ARG A 169 15.14 3.77 -2.45
N VAL A 170 14.47 2.62 -2.33
CA VAL A 170 15.11 1.31 -2.50
C VAL A 170 15.41 1.05 -3.98
N ARG A 171 14.52 1.44 -4.91
CA ARG A 171 14.78 1.36 -6.36
C ARG A 171 15.99 2.20 -6.75
N ASP A 172 16.02 3.46 -6.32
CA ASP A 172 17.13 4.39 -6.60
C ASP A 172 18.45 3.86 -6.05
N ALA A 173 18.44 3.35 -4.81
CA ALA A 173 19.64 2.79 -4.21
C ALA A 173 20.19 1.58 -5.00
N PHE A 174 19.31 0.75 -5.58
CA PHE A 174 19.72 -0.40 -6.38
C PHE A 174 20.28 -0.07 -7.77
N GLU A 175 20.27 1.20 -8.18
CA GLU A 175 21.00 1.63 -9.37
C GLU A 175 22.51 1.52 -9.18
N THR A 176 23.01 1.83 -7.97
CA THR A 176 24.45 1.84 -7.65
C THR A 176 24.84 0.73 -6.68
N GLU A 177 23.98 0.41 -5.72
CA GLU A 177 24.25 -0.59 -4.68
C GLU A 177 23.70 -1.96 -5.05
N GLU A 178 24.39 -3.02 -4.67
CA GLU A 178 23.88 -4.39 -4.82
C GLU A 178 23.07 -4.85 -3.61
N VAL A 179 23.36 -4.26 -2.44
CA VAL A 179 22.76 -4.61 -1.16
C VAL A 179 22.38 -3.35 -0.41
N VAL A 180 21.15 -3.34 0.10
CA VAL A 180 20.56 -2.23 0.83
C VAL A 180 20.11 -2.68 2.22
N ARG A 181 20.37 -1.84 3.22
CA ARG A 181 19.90 -2.03 4.60
C ARG A 181 18.80 -1.02 4.95
N LEU A 182 17.67 -1.50 5.47
CA LEU A 182 16.63 -0.68 6.08
C LEU A 182 16.62 -0.87 7.60
N ASP A 183 16.68 0.24 8.34
CA ASP A 183 16.54 0.22 9.80
C ASP A 183 15.06 0.27 10.19
N CYS A 184 14.56 -0.81 10.78
CA CYS A 184 13.16 -0.97 11.17
C CYS A 184 12.98 -1.12 12.69
N LYS A 185 13.94 -0.65 13.51
CA LYS A 185 13.95 -0.70 15.00
C LYS A 185 12.68 -0.16 15.69
N HIS A 186 11.86 0.56 14.96
CA HIS A 186 10.67 1.23 15.46
C HIS A 186 9.38 0.77 14.79
N VAL A 187 9.44 -0.19 13.88
CA VAL A 187 8.28 -0.71 13.15
C VAL A 187 7.67 -1.91 13.89
N GLY A 188 8.51 -2.73 14.53
CA GLY A 188 8.13 -3.98 15.17
C GLY A 188 8.20 -5.18 14.22
N MET A 189 8.64 -6.32 14.75
CA MET A 189 9.07 -7.48 13.97
C MET A 189 8.03 -8.04 12.97
N SER A 190 6.74 -8.05 13.33
CA SER A 190 5.67 -8.53 12.45
C SER A 190 5.54 -7.66 11.20
N ASP A 191 5.69 -6.34 11.34
CA ASP A 191 5.52 -5.40 10.25
C ASP A 191 6.81 -5.30 9.42
N CYS A 192 8.00 -5.47 10.02
CA CYS A 192 9.27 -5.61 9.28
C CYS A 192 9.20 -6.74 8.23
N LYS A 193 8.68 -7.91 8.61
CA LYS A 193 8.53 -9.04 7.68
C LYS A 193 7.56 -8.70 6.53
N LYS A 194 6.43 -8.06 6.85
CA LYS A 194 5.45 -7.65 5.83
C LYS A 194 6.02 -6.59 4.87
N ILE A 195 6.83 -5.67 5.37
CA ILE A 195 7.55 -4.69 4.55
C ILE A 195 8.48 -5.40 3.58
N GLY A 196 9.26 -6.38 4.04
CA GLY A 196 10.15 -7.16 3.17
C GLY A 196 9.40 -7.93 2.08
N VAL A 197 8.22 -8.47 2.38
CA VAL A 197 7.35 -9.12 1.37
C VAL A 197 6.90 -8.10 0.33
N LYS A 198 6.32 -6.98 0.77
CA LYS A 198 5.86 -5.92 -0.14
C LYS A 198 6.99 -5.37 -1.01
N LEU A 199 8.19 -5.22 -0.46
CA LEU A 199 9.38 -4.81 -1.22
C LEU A 199 9.76 -5.83 -2.29
N LYS A 200 9.71 -7.13 -1.98
CA LYS A 200 9.94 -8.18 -2.98
C LYS A 200 8.92 -8.13 -4.13
N ASP A 201 7.67 -7.82 -3.82
CA ASP A 201 6.59 -7.76 -4.82
C ASP A 201 6.66 -6.48 -5.69
N LEU A 202 7.16 -5.37 -5.13
CA LEU A 202 7.13 -4.03 -5.76
C LEU A 202 8.49 -3.59 -6.32
N VAL A 203 9.58 -4.21 -5.89
CA VAL A 203 10.96 -3.90 -6.29
C VAL A 203 11.64 -5.21 -6.70
N PRO A 204 12.41 -5.25 -7.80
CA PRO A 204 13.18 -6.43 -8.20
C PRO A 204 14.33 -6.70 -7.22
N CYS A 205 13.99 -7.17 -6.03
CA CYS A 205 14.90 -7.42 -4.93
C CYS A 205 14.45 -8.62 -4.10
N VAL A 206 15.39 -9.18 -3.35
CA VAL A 206 15.16 -10.32 -2.47
C VAL A 206 15.56 -9.95 -1.05
N PRO A 207 14.66 -10.07 -0.06
CA PRO A 207 15.05 -10.00 1.35
C PRO A 207 15.95 -11.19 1.70
N ILE A 208 17.21 -10.92 2.03
CA ILE A 208 18.22 -11.96 2.31
C ILE A 208 18.54 -12.11 3.81
N LEU A 209 18.11 -11.17 4.65
CA LEU A 209 18.25 -11.27 6.11
C LEU A 209 17.25 -10.36 6.84
N PHE A 210 16.68 -10.87 7.92
CA PHE A 210 16.03 -10.08 8.97
C PHE A 210 16.77 -10.34 10.28
N LYS A 211 17.41 -9.30 10.83
CA LYS A 211 18.19 -9.43 12.07
C LYS A 211 18.12 -8.12 12.84
N ASP A 212 17.89 -8.18 14.15
CA ASP A 212 17.87 -7.01 15.05
C ASP A 212 17.02 -5.84 14.53
N GLU A 213 15.83 -6.19 14.02
CA GLU A 213 14.89 -5.23 13.41
C GLU A 213 15.45 -4.48 12.20
N GLN A 214 16.46 -5.04 11.53
CA GLN A 214 16.97 -4.59 10.23
C GLN A 214 16.48 -5.51 9.12
N ILE A 215 16.30 -4.94 7.92
CA ILE A 215 16.03 -5.70 6.70
C ILE A 215 17.21 -5.51 5.76
N ILE A 216 17.83 -6.61 5.33
CA ILE A 216 18.85 -6.60 4.30
C ILE A 216 18.22 -7.12 3.01
N LEU A 217 18.27 -6.29 1.98
CA LEU A 217 17.73 -6.55 0.65
C LEU A 217 18.89 -6.66 -0.32
N TRP A 218 18.83 -7.65 -1.20
CA TRP A 218 19.77 -7.79 -2.31
C TRP A 218 19.03 -7.54 -3.62
N ARG A 219 19.66 -6.83 -4.55
CA ARG A 219 19.13 -6.58 -5.88
C ARG A 219 19.01 -7.91 -6.62
N ALA A 220 17.81 -8.25 -7.10
CA ALA A 220 17.68 -9.43 -7.95
C ALA A 220 18.41 -9.14 -9.28
N GLU A 221 19.19 -10.10 -9.78
CA GLU A 221 19.78 -9.94 -11.10
C GLU A 221 18.68 -9.69 -12.14
N LYS A 222 19.00 -8.86 -13.14
CA LYS A 222 18.17 -8.74 -14.34
C LYS A 222 18.23 -10.09 -15.05
N SER A 223 17.36 -11.02 -14.70
CA SER A 223 17.14 -12.20 -15.51
C SER A 223 16.74 -11.69 -16.90
N GLY A 224 17.66 -11.79 -17.86
CA GLY A 224 17.29 -11.68 -19.26
C GLY A 224 16.14 -12.65 -19.50
N THR A 225 15.08 -12.16 -20.14
CA THR A 225 13.87 -12.88 -20.60
C THR A 225 12.89 -13.43 -19.54
N GLY A 226 11.70 -12.79 -19.51
CA GLY A 226 10.39 -13.30 -19.02
C GLY A 226 10.09 -12.97 -17.55
N ILE A 227 9.03 -12.26 -17.14
CA ILE A 227 7.76 -11.87 -17.75
C ILE A 227 7.34 -10.56 -17.06
N ILE A 228 7.28 -9.44 -17.78
CA ILE A 228 6.34 -8.34 -17.50
C ILE A 228 5.83 -7.88 -18.87
N SER A 229 4.85 -8.61 -19.39
CA SER A 229 4.01 -8.15 -20.49
C SER A 229 2.56 -8.52 -20.20
N CYS A 230 2.05 -8.06 -19.06
CA CYS A 230 0.62 -8.00 -18.81
C CYS A 230 0.38 -6.75 -17.96
N LEU A 231 0.11 -5.62 -18.63
CA LEU A 231 -0.79 -4.52 -18.23
C LEU A 231 -0.51 -3.32 -19.15
N SER A 232 -0.85 -3.50 -20.42
CA SER A 232 -1.14 -2.42 -21.38
C SER A 232 -1.68 -3.08 -22.64
N SER A 233 -2.94 -3.50 -22.58
CA SER A 233 -3.87 -3.72 -23.71
C SER A 233 -5.10 -4.43 -23.15
N THR A 234 -6.14 -3.68 -22.77
CA THR A 234 -7.47 -3.62 -23.41
C THR A 234 -8.32 -2.67 -22.58
#